data_AF-A0A933Q9J6-F1
#
_entry.id   AF-A0A933Q9J6-F1
#
_cell.length_a   1.000
_cell.length_b   1.000
_cell.length_c   1.000
_cell.angle_alpha   90.00
_cell.angle_beta   90.00
_cell.angle_gamma   90.00
#
_symmetry.space_group_name_H-M   'P 1'
#
loop_
_entity.id
_entity.type
_entity.pdbx_description
1 polymer ?
#
loop_
_entity_poly.entity_id
_entity_poly.type
_entity_poly.pdbx_seq_one_letter_code
_entity_poly.pdbx_strand_id
1 'polypeptide(L)'
;MSTAASSPLTYRDAGVDIDAGDSLVERIKPAAKRTMRPEVLAGIGGFGALFELSRKYREPVLVSGTDGVGTKLKLAFELNKHDTIGQ
;
A
#
# COMPACT_ATOMS: atom_id res chain seq x y z
N MET A 1 45.92 17.32 7.44
CA MET A 1 44.72 17.24 6.58
C MET A 1 43.72 16.34 7.27
N SER A 2 42.61 16.89 7.75
CA SER A 2 41.57 16.12 8.42
C SER A 2 40.62 15.56 7.37
N THR A 3 40.55 14.24 7.25
CA THR A 3 39.61 13.55 6.37
C THR A 3 38.22 13.62 7.01
N ALA A 4 37.31 14.40 6.41
CA ALA A 4 35.92 14.41 6.82
C ALA A 4 35.33 13.00 6.61
N ALA A 5 34.91 12.35 7.69
CA ALA A 5 34.20 11.07 7.61
C ALA A 5 32.83 11.33 6.95
N SER A 6 32.55 10.66 5.82
CA SER A 6 31.22 10.72 5.22
C SER A 6 30.23 10.02 6.15
N SER A 7 29.14 10.70 6.51
CA SER A 7 28.05 10.10 7.29
C SER A 7 27.59 8.79 6.64
N PRO A 8 27.35 7.71 7.42
CA PRO A 8 26.87 6.45 6.88
C PRO A 8 25.47 6.63 6.28
N LEU A 9 25.27 6.10 5.07
CA LEU A 9 23.97 6.09 4.39
C LEU A 9 22.94 5.30 5.22
N THR A 10 21.80 5.92 5.47
CA THR A 10 20.66 5.27 6.13
C THR A 10 19.64 4.78 5.11
N TYR A 11 18.79 3.84 5.51
CA TYR A 11 17.67 3.40 4.67
C TYR A 11 16.68 4.54 4.37
N ARG A 12 16.61 5.52 5.28
CA ARG A 12 15.83 6.75 5.13
C ARG A 12 16.40 7.65 4.03
N ASP A 13 17.71 7.69 3.86
CA ASP A 13 18.35 8.47 2.77
C ASP A 13 18.03 7.89 1.38
N ALA A 14 17.66 6.61 1.30
CA ALA A 14 17.11 5.99 0.10
C ALA A 14 15.62 6.31 -0.13
N GLY A 15 15.01 7.17 0.70
CA GLY A 15 13.61 7.58 0.62
C GLY A 15 12.64 6.65 1.34
N VAL A 16 13.13 5.73 2.18
CA VAL A 16 12.27 4.76 2.89
C VAL A 16 12.19 5.09 4.37
N ASP A 17 11.02 5.56 4.81
CA ASP A 17 10.70 5.79 6.21
C ASP A 17 9.80 4.66 6.74
N ILE A 18 10.39 3.75 7.50
CA ILE A 18 9.70 2.56 8.04
C ILE A 18 8.62 2.99 9.04
N ASP A 19 8.94 3.91 9.94
CA ASP A 19 8.01 4.39 10.98
C ASP A 19 6.80 5.10 10.35
N ALA A 20 7.03 5.87 9.28
CA ALA A 20 5.94 6.49 8.52
C ALA A 20 5.06 5.43 7.83
N GLY A 21 5.65 4.36 7.32
CA GLY A 21 4.95 3.21 6.75
C GLY A 21 4.05 2.52 7.78
N ASP A 22 4.60 2.16 8.94
CA ASP A 22 3.88 1.48 10.01
C ASP A 22 2.75 2.37 10.57
N SER A 23 3.02 3.66 10.76
CA SER A 23 2.00 4.64 11.19
C SER A 23 0.84 4.75 10.19
N LEU A 24 1.14 4.75 8.89
CA LEU A 24 0.10 4.74 7.86
C LEU A 24 -0.73 3.45 7.93
N VAL A 25 -0.08 2.29 8.06
CA VAL A 25 -0.77 1.00 8.18
C VAL A 25 -1.76 1.01 9.33
N GLU A 26 -1.37 1.47 10.54
CA GLU A 26 -2.30 1.58 11.67
C GLU A 26 -3.50 2.49 11.37
N ARG A 27 -3.27 3.63 10.69
CA ARG A 27 -4.34 4.58 10.34
C ARG A 27 -5.35 4.01 9.34
N ILE A 28 -4.90 3.21 8.36
CA ILE A 28 -5.76 2.66 7.31
C ILE A 28 -6.37 1.29 7.66
N LYS A 29 -5.86 0.60 8.69
CA LYS A 29 -6.38 -0.69 9.16
C LYS A 29 -7.92 -0.73 9.31
N PRO A 30 -8.60 0.27 9.90
CA PRO A 30 -10.05 0.26 9.98
C PRO A 30 -10.74 0.30 8.62
N ALA A 31 -10.19 1.03 7.66
CA ALA A 31 -10.72 1.11 6.30
C ALA A 31 -10.56 -0.22 5.55
N ALA A 32 -9.36 -0.82 5.61
CA ALA A 32 -9.09 -2.13 5.03
C ALA A 32 -9.93 -3.25 5.69
N LYS A 33 -10.12 -3.20 7.01
CA LYS A 33 -10.92 -4.19 7.73
C LYS A 33 -12.38 -4.25 7.24
N ARG A 34 -12.96 -3.14 6.79
CA ARG A 34 -14.33 -3.10 6.26
C ARG A 34 -14.50 -3.86 4.95
N THR A 35 -13.42 -4.14 4.22
CA THR A 35 -13.46 -4.88 2.94
C THR A 35 -13.13 -6.37 3.10
N MET A 36 -12.91 -6.83 4.34
CA MET A 36 -12.57 -8.22 4.63
C MET A 36 -13.67 -9.18 4.20
N ARG A 37 -13.24 -10.35 3.74
CA ARG A 37 -14.09 -11.48 3.36
C ARG A 37 -13.57 -12.77 3.97
N PRO A 38 -14.38 -13.84 4.03
CA PRO A 38 -13.97 -15.12 4.61
C PRO A 38 -12.70 -15.73 3.99
N GLU A 39 -12.46 -15.44 2.72
CA GLU A 39 -11.29 -15.96 1.99
C GLU A 39 -9.97 -15.25 2.33
N VAL A 40 -10.01 -14.07 2.96
CA VAL A 40 -8.80 -13.33 3.33
C VAL A 40 -8.24 -13.93 4.63
N LEU A 41 -7.00 -14.45 4.57
CA LEU A 41 -6.43 -15.23 5.68
C LEU A 41 -5.72 -14.38 6.75
N ALA A 42 -5.40 -13.12 6.44
CA ALA A 42 -4.75 -12.20 7.37
C ALA A 42 -5.04 -10.73 7.03
N GLY A 43 -4.87 -9.84 7.99
CA GLY A 43 -4.96 -8.38 7.78
C GLY A 43 -3.70 -7.78 7.14
N ILE A 44 -3.66 -6.46 7.05
CA ILE A 44 -2.51 -5.70 6.54
C ILE A 44 -1.41 -5.50 7.59
N GLY A 45 -0.15 -5.37 7.16
CA GLY A 45 1.03 -5.14 8.02
C GLY A 45 2.06 -6.28 8.03
N GLY A 46 1.75 -7.43 7.42
CA GLY A 46 2.74 -8.48 7.13
C GLY A 46 3.45 -8.26 5.78
N PHE A 47 4.43 -9.11 5.48
CA PHE A 47 5.18 -9.07 4.20
C PHE A 47 4.27 -9.26 2.97
N GLY A 48 3.21 -10.06 3.10
CA GLY A 48 2.26 -10.32 2.01
C GLY A 48 0.88 -10.64 2.56
N ALA A 49 -0.15 -10.43 1.72
CA ALA A 49 -1.51 -10.82 2.00
C ALA A 49 -1.83 -12.17 1.33
N LEU A 50 -2.74 -12.92 1.93
CA LEU A 50 -3.13 -14.25 1.45
C LEU A 50 -4.65 -14.31 1.27
N PHE A 51 -5.07 -14.96 0.18
CA PHE A 51 -6.47 -15.18 -0.17
C PHE A 51 -6.69 -16.64 -0.57
N GLU A 52 -7.62 -17.33 0.08
CA GLU A 52 -8.00 -18.70 -0.26
C GLU A 52 -8.96 -18.71 -1.45
N LEU A 53 -8.58 -19.40 -2.53
CA LEU A 53 -9.46 -19.57 -3.68
C LEU A 53 -10.62 -20.53 -3.35
N SER A 54 -11.84 -20.10 -3.60
CA SER A 54 -13.04 -20.90 -3.36
C SER A 54 -12.99 -22.25 -4.06
N ARG A 55 -13.30 -23.32 -3.32
CA ARG A 55 -13.37 -24.70 -3.82
C ARG A 55 -14.50 -24.94 -4.84
N LYS A 56 -15.32 -23.93 -5.13
CA LYS A 56 -16.41 -24.00 -6.11
C LYS A 56 -15.91 -24.00 -7.56
N TYR A 57 -14.68 -23.57 -7.80
CA TYR A 57 -14.10 -23.54 -9.14
C TYR A 57 -13.36 -24.85 -9.44
N ARG A 58 -13.65 -25.45 -10.59
CA ARG A 58 -12.99 -26.70 -11.05
C ARG A 58 -11.65 -26.41 -11.73
N GLU A 59 -11.63 -25.45 -12.64
CA GLU A 59 -10.46 -25.06 -13.45
C GLU A 59 -10.42 -23.53 -13.55
N PRO A 60 -10.04 -22.83 -12.45
CA PRO A 60 -10.08 -21.37 -12.40
C PRO A 60 -8.99 -20.74 -13.27
N VAL A 61 -9.34 -19.65 -13.94
CA VAL A 61 -8.38 -18.74 -14.60
C VAL A 61 -8.34 -17.45 -13.80
N LEU A 62 -7.14 -17.02 -13.39
CA LEU A 62 -6.94 -15.77 -12.69
C LEU A 62 -6.72 -14.64 -13.69
N VAL A 63 -7.51 -13.57 -13.53
CA VAL A 63 -7.35 -12.32 -14.29
C VAL A 63 -6.87 -11.25 -13.33
N SER A 64 -5.82 -10.53 -13.71
CA SER A 64 -5.29 -9.39 -12.97
C SER A 64 -5.15 -8.19 -13.89
N GLY A 65 -5.19 -7.00 -13.32
CA GLY A 65 -5.04 -5.74 -14.03
C GLY A 65 -4.52 -4.67 -13.08
N THR A 66 -3.88 -3.65 -13.65
CA THR A 66 -3.42 -2.47 -12.94
C THR A 66 -3.81 -1.25 -13.76
N ASP A 67 -4.28 -0.20 -13.08
CA ASP A 67 -4.71 1.02 -13.74
C ASP A 67 -4.32 2.25 -12.91
N GLY A 68 -4.10 3.36 -13.61
CA GLY A 68 -3.69 4.63 -13.01
C GLY A 68 -4.83 5.64 -13.06
N VAL A 69 -4.93 6.49 -12.04
CA VAL A 69 -5.92 7.59 -12.01
C VAL A 69 -5.64 8.64 -13.11
N GLY A 70 -4.39 8.77 -13.53
CA GLY A 70 -3.97 9.70 -14.58
C GLY A 70 -4.04 11.17 -14.16
N THR A 71 -4.29 12.06 -15.13
CA THR A 71 -4.24 13.51 -14.93
C THR A 71 -5.32 14.06 -14.00
N LYS A 72 -6.35 13.27 -13.66
CA LYS A 72 -7.36 13.61 -12.64
C LYS A 72 -6.73 13.91 -11.27
N LEU A 73 -5.54 13.37 -10.97
CA LEU A 73 -4.78 13.69 -9.76
C LEU A 73 -4.47 15.20 -9.65
N LYS A 74 -4.22 15.89 -10.77
CA LYS A 74 -3.93 17.34 -10.76
C LYS A 74 -5.10 18.13 -10.15
N LEU A 75 -6.33 17.79 -10.55
CA LEU A 75 -7.54 18.42 -10.01
C LEU A 75 -7.72 18.09 -8.51
N ALA A 76 -7.42 16.86 -8.10
CA ALA A 76 -7.51 16.48 -6.68
C ALA A 76 -6.53 17.29 -5.80
N PHE A 77 -5.33 17.60 -6.31
CA PHE A 77 -4.37 18.47 -5.63
C PHE A 77 -4.81 19.94 -5.63
N GLU A 78 -5.25 20.47 -6.76
CA GLU A 78 -5.73 21.86 -6.88
C GLU A 78 -6.93 22.14 -5.96
N LEU A 79 -7.83 21.17 -5.83
CA LEU A 79 -9.02 21.28 -4.99
C LEU A 79 -8.80 20.83 -3.54
N ASN A 80 -7.58 20.38 -3.20
CA ASN A 80 -7.25 19.77 -1.90
C ASN A 80 -8.29 18.74 -1.43
N LYS A 81 -8.76 17.89 -2.36
CA LYS A 81 -9.84 16.93 -2.13
C LYS A 81 -9.40 15.54 -2.57
N HIS A 82 -9.16 14.66 -1.59
CA HIS A 82 -8.54 13.34 -1.81
C HIS A 82 -9.43 12.16 -1.38
N ASP A 83 -10.59 12.43 -0.76
CA ASP A 83 -11.49 11.43 -0.20
C ASP A 83 -12.21 10.56 -1.25
N THR A 84 -12.32 11.05 -2.49
CA THR A 84 -13.01 10.35 -3.58
C THR A 84 -12.06 9.83 -4.67
N ILE A 85 -10.75 10.08 -4.59
CA ILE A 85 -9.84 9.82 -5.71
C ILE A 85 -9.49 8.34 -5.90
N GLY A 86 -9.68 7.53 -4.85
CA GLY A 86 -9.42 6.09 -4.84
C GLY A 86 -10.67 5.21 -4.99
N GLN A 87 -11.82 5.79 -5.33
CA GLN A 87 -13.04 5.06 -5.73
C GLN A 87 -13.00 4.76 -7.23
#